data_AF-A0A3S1BGK2-F1
#
_entry.id   AF-A0A3S1BGK2-F1
#
_cell.length_a   1.000
_cell.length_b   1.000
_cell.length_c   1.000
_cell.angle_alpha   90.00
_cell.angle_beta   90.00
_cell.angle_gamma   90.00
#
_symmetry.space_group_name_H-M   'P 1'
#
loop_
_entity.id
_entity.type
_entity.pdbx_description
1 polymer ?
#
loop_
_entity_poly.entity_id
_entity_poly.type
_entity_poly.pdbx_seq_one_letter_code
_entity_poly.pdbx_strand_id
1 'polypeptide(L)'
;VPRDNVVQRAEIRRMTVIEYDPKSNQADEYRSLADKIVNNKKLVIPKPLTMDELEDLLMEFGIMDSEDESIVGKTAAEEAQLAAA
;
A
#
# COMPACT_ATOMS: atom_id res chain seq x y z
N VAL A 1 2.70 -4.08 -8.01
CA VAL A 1 1.57 -4.41 -8.90
C VAL A 1 0.84 -3.10 -9.21
N PRO A 2 0.87 -2.62 -10.46
CA PRO A 2 0.24 -1.37 -10.84
C PRO A 2 -1.29 -1.48 -10.81
N ARG A 3 -1.95 -0.32 -10.69
CA ARG A 3 -3.41 -0.22 -10.67
C ARG A 3 -3.89 -0.04 -12.11
N ASP A 4 -4.46 -1.10 -12.69
CA ASP A 4 -4.91 -1.13 -14.09
C ASP A 4 -6.40 -1.52 -14.18
N ASN A 5 -7.15 -0.77 -15.00
CA ASN A 5 -8.56 -0.99 -15.29
C ASN A 5 -8.86 -2.33 -16.00
N VAL A 6 -7.84 -3.01 -16.53
CA VAL A 6 -7.98 -4.36 -17.09
C VAL A 6 -8.38 -5.38 -16.03
N VAL A 7 -7.98 -5.16 -14.77
CA VAL A 7 -8.29 -6.06 -13.65
C VAL A 7 -9.80 -6.13 -13.44
N GLN A 8 -10.47 -4.98 -13.30
CA GLN A 8 -11.93 -4.95 -13.11
C GLN A 8 -12.67 -5.54 -14.31
N ARG A 9 -12.16 -5.34 -15.54
CA ARG A 9 -12.74 -5.93 -16.77
C ARG A 9 -12.60 -7.45 -16.83
N ALA A 10 -11.55 -8.01 -16.26
CA ALA A 10 -11.37 -9.46 -16.11
C ALA A 10 -12.25 -10.01 -14.98
N GLU A 11 -12.30 -9.33 -13.83
CA GLU A 11 -13.10 -9.70 -12.65
C GLU A 11 -14.60 -9.76 -12.93
N ILE A 12 -15.15 -8.80 -13.69
CA ILE A 12 -16.57 -8.82 -14.10
C ILE A 12 -16.91 -10.10 -14.88
N ARG A 13 -15.94 -10.64 -15.63
CA ARG A 13 -16.10 -11.88 -16.39
C ARG A 13 -15.72 -13.13 -15.61
N ARG A 14 -15.41 -13.00 -14.31
CA ARG A 14 -14.97 -14.09 -13.42
C ARG A 14 -13.75 -14.84 -13.96
N MET A 15 -12.86 -14.14 -14.65
CA MET A 15 -11.61 -14.69 -15.19
C MET A 15 -10.42 -13.93 -14.62
N THR A 16 -9.25 -14.58 -14.64
CA THR A 16 -7.99 -13.90 -14.32
C THR A 16 -7.55 -13.00 -15.46
N VAL A 17 -6.73 -11.99 -15.19
CA VAL A 17 -6.16 -11.12 -16.24
C VAL A 17 -5.30 -11.93 -17.23
N ILE A 18 -4.63 -12.98 -16.76
CA ILE A 18 -3.79 -13.88 -17.56
C ILE A 18 -4.62 -14.63 -18.61
N GLU A 19 -5.81 -15.10 -18.24
CA GLU A 19 -6.73 -15.80 -19.15
C GLU A 19 -7.52 -14.83 -20.03
N TYR A 20 -7.95 -13.70 -19.46
CA TYR A 20 -8.76 -12.72 -20.15
C TYR A 20 -7.99 -11.96 -21.25
N ASP A 21 -6.79 -11.47 -20.93
CA ASP A 21 -5.91 -10.80 -21.88
C ASP A 21 -4.44 -11.16 -21.59
N PRO A 22 -3.96 -12.27 -22.17
CA PRO A 22 -2.59 -12.76 -21.96
C PRO A 22 -1.51 -11.79 -22.42
N LYS A 23 -1.83 -10.81 -23.29
CA LYS A 23 -0.88 -9.83 -23.84
C LYS A 23 -0.96 -8.48 -23.14
N SER A 24 -1.80 -8.34 -22.10
CA SER A 24 -1.89 -7.10 -21.33
C SER A 24 -0.61 -6.87 -20.52
N ASN A 25 -0.23 -5.60 -20.34
CA ASN A 25 0.90 -5.22 -19.49
C ASN A 25 0.72 -5.75 -18.06
N GLN A 26 -0.51 -5.74 -17.54
CA GLN A 26 -0.84 -6.25 -16.22
C GLN A 26 -0.64 -7.78 -16.12
N ALA A 27 -0.89 -8.54 -17.19
CA ALA A 27 -0.57 -9.96 -17.24
C ALA A 27 0.94 -10.20 -17.09
N ASP A 28 1.77 -9.40 -17.74
CA ASP A 28 3.24 -9.49 -17.61
C ASP A 28 3.73 -9.12 -16.21
N GLU A 29 3.10 -8.15 -15.56
CA GLU A 29 3.36 -7.82 -14.15
C GLU A 29 3.09 -9.00 -13.21
N TYR A 30 1.99 -9.74 -13.44
CA TYR A 30 1.70 -10.96 -12.67
C TYR A 30 2.70 -12.09 -12.97
N ARG A 31 3.16 -12.24 -14.21
CA ARG A 31 4.20 -13.22 -14.55
C ARG A 31 5.54 -12.88 -13.87
N SER A 32 5.93 -11.60 -13.91
CA SER A 32 7.12 -11.10 -13.22
C SER A 32 7.04 -11.31 -11.71
N LEU A 33 5.87 -11.08 -11.10
CA LEU A 33 5.62 -11.40 -9.70
C LEU A 33 5.74 -12.90 -9.42
N ALA A 34 5.16 -13.75 -10.28
CA ALA A 34 5.26 -15.21 -10.14
C ALA A 34 6.72 -15.68 -10.21
N ASP A 35 7.51 -15.17 -11.16
CA ASP A 35 8.94 -15.50 -11.27
C ASP A 35 9.73 -15.06 -10.04
N LYS A 36 9.44 -13.89 -9.47
CA LYS A 36 10.05 -13.41 -8.22
C LYS A 36 9.73 -14.32 -7.05
N ILE A 37 8.50 -14.84 -6.96
CA ILE A 37 8.09 -15.77 -5.91
C ILE A 37 8.80 -17.12 -6.09
N VAL A 38 8.81 -17.67 -7.32
CA VAL A 38 9.47 -18.96 -7.63
C VAL A 38 10.97 -18.91 -7.30
N ASN A 39 11.62 -17.78 -7.58
CA ASN A 39 13.05 -17.61 -7.34
C ASN A 39 13.38 -17.02 -5.96
N ASN A 40 12.40 -16.76 -5.09
CA ASN A 40 12.65 -16.16 -3.79
C ASN A 40 13.40 -17.15 -2.86
N LYS A 41 14.57 -16.73 -2.40
CA LYS A 41 15.38 -17.48 -1.41
C LYS A 41 15.42 -16.82 -0.04
N LYS A 42 14.86 -15.60 0.09
CA LYS A 42 14.87 -14.84 1.35
C LYS A 42 13.65 -15.24 2.18
N LEU A 43 13.84 -16.23 3.05
CA LEU A 43 12.85 -16.69 4.01
C LEU A 43 13.33 -16.31 5.41
N VAL A 44 12.58 -15.44 6.10
CA VAL A 44 12.97 -14.88 7.40
C VAL A 44 11.80 -14.91 8.37
N ILE A 45 12.10 -14.95 9.66
CA ILE A 45 11.11 -14.70 10.71
C ILE A 45 10.91 -13.18 10.78
N PRO A 46 9.69 -12.66 10.55
CA PRO A 46 9.44 -11.22 10.60
C PRO A 46 9.64 -10.70 12.02
N LYS A 47 10.22 -9.51 12.14
CA LYS A 47 10.29 -8.74 13.39
C LYS A 47 9.16 -7.71 13.36
N PRO A 48 8.16 -7.79 14.26
CA PRO A 48 7.14 -6.77 14.36
C PRO A 48 7.78 -5.41 14.66
N LEU A 49 7.29 -4.35 13.99
CA LEU A 49 7.67 -2.97 14.29
C LEU A 49 6.77 -2.45 15.43
N THR A 50 7.24 -1.44 16.16
CA THR A 50 6.41 -0.69 17.11
C THR A 50 5.48 0.28 16.38
N MET A 51 4.54 0.89 17.10
CA MET A 51 3.61 1.85 16.51
C MET A 51 4.33 3.16 16.13
N ASP A 52 5.23 3.63 16.99
CA ASP A 52 6.09 4.79 16.73
C ASP A 52 6.93 4.57 15.44
N GLU A 53 7.55 3.39 15.28
CA GLU A 53 8.33 3.04 14.08
C GLU A 53 7.46 2.99 12.81
N LEU A 54 6.17 2.68 12.93
CA LEU A 54 5.24 2.65 11.81
C LEU A 54 4.81 4.08 11.41
N GLU A 55 4.55 4.94 12.39
CA GLU A 55 4.20 6.35 12.17
C GLU A 55 5.36 7.11 11.53
N ASP A 56 6.58 6.91 12.04
CA ASP A 56 7.81 7.46 11.45
C ASP A 56 7.96 7.07 9.97
N LEU A 57 7.69 5.79 9.65
CA LEU A 57 7.77 5.29 8.28
C LEU A 57 6.73 5.96 7.36
N LEU A 58 5.52 6.24 7.86
CA LEU A 58 4.48 6.91 7.08
C LEU A 58 4.80 8.38 6.82
N MET A 59 5.41 9.07 7.79
CA MET A 59 5.93 10.44 7.63
C MET A 59 7.12 10.48 6.66
N GLU A 60 8.08 9.56 6.78
CA GLU A 60 9.29 9.50 5.94
C GLU A 60 8.94 9.37 4.44
N PHE A 61 7.99 8.50 4.11
CA PHE A 61 7.59 8.24 2.72
C PHE A 61 6.51 9.21 2.21
N GLY A 62 6.14 10.23 3.00
CA GLY A 62 5.20 11.29 2.62
C GLY A 62 3.79 10.77 2.33
N ILE A 63 3.38 9.67 2.98
CA ILE A 63 2.03 9.10 2.86
C ILE A 63 1.04 9.88 3.73
N MET A 64 1.54 10.50 4.81
CA MET A 64 0.86 11.54 5.58
C MET A 64 1.59 12.86 5.31
N ASP A 65 0.83 13.94 5.12
CA ASP A 65 1.40 15.28 5.32
C ASP A 65 1.97 15.32 6.73
N SER A 66 3.10 16.01 6.96
CA SER A 66 3.67 16.18 8.29
C SER A 66 2.67 16.92 9.18
N GLU A 67 1.75 16.20 9.80
CA GLU A 67 0.85 16.76 10.80
C GLU A 67 1.73 17.14 11.99
N ASP A 68 1.56 18.39 12.43
CA ASP A 68 2.30 18.97 13.53
C ASP A 68 2.19 18.03 14.75
N GLU A 69 3.31 17.50 15.25
CA GLU A 69 3.35 16.53 16.37
C GLU A 69 2.59 17.05 17.61
N SER A 70 2.35 18.36 17.68
CA SER A 70 1.51 19.00 18.67
C SER A 70 0.01 18.63 18.61
N ILE A 71 -0.48 17.98 17.55
CA ILE A 71 -1.89 17.61 17.34
C ILE A 71 -2.14 16.11 17.60
N VAL A 72 -1.09 15.29 17.61
CA VAL A 72 -1.19 13.83 17.80
C VAL A 72 -1.83 13.49 19.15
N GLY A 73 -2.89 12.67 19.12
CA GLY A 73 -3.62 12.24 20.32
C GLY A 73 -4.66 13.24 20.85
N LYS A 74 -4.87 14.38 20.18
CA LYS A 74 -5.93 15.34 20.52
C LYS A 74 -7.23 14.99 19.81
N THR A 75 -8.33 15.12 20.54
CA THR A 75 -9.67 15.01 19.96
C THR A 75 -9.95 16.21 19.05
N ALA A 76 -10.87 16.06 18.08
CA ALA A 76 -11.24 17.15 17.19
C ALA A 76 -11.70 18.44 17.91
N ALA A 77 -12.18 18.33 19.15
CA ALA A 77 -12.53 19.47 19.99
C ALA A 77 -11.29 20.20 20.56
N GLU A 78 -10.22 19.47 20.86
CA GLU A 78 -8.96 20.01 21.38
C GLU A 78 -8.11 20.64 20.26
N GLU A 79 -8.11 20.05 19.07
CA GLU A 79 -7.49 20.64 17.86
C GLU A 79 -8.11 22.00 17.53
N ALA A 80 -9.44 22.10 17.53
CA ALA A 80 -10.16 23.34 17.26
C ALA A 80 -9.88 24.45 18.30
N GLN A 81 -9.53 24.09 19.54
CA GLN A 81 -9.13 25.07 20.56
C GLN A 81 -7.71 25.61 20.34
N LEU A 82 -6.79 24.80 19.83
CA LEU A 82 -5.43 25.23 19.50
C LEU A 82 -5.38 26.13 18.26
N ALA A 83 -6.21 25.86 17.26
CA ALA A 83 -6.29 26.69 16.05
C ALA A 83 -6.95 28.07 16.30
N ALA A 84 -7.67 28.23 17.41
CA ALA A 84 -8.38 29.46 17.78
C ALA A 84 -7.60 30.36 18.76
N ALA A 85 -6.42 29.94 19.22
CA ALA A 85 -5.53 30.69 20.10
C ALA A 85 -4.36 31.30 19.32
#